data_AF-A0A7M3MPC9-F1
#
_entry.id   AF-A0A7M3MPC9-F1
#
_cell.length_a   1.000
_cell.length_b   1.000
_cell.length_c   1.000
_cell.angle_alpha   90.00
_cell.angle_beta   90.00
_cell.angle_gamma   90.00
#
_symmetry.space_group_name_H-M   'P 1'
#
loop_
_entity.id
_entity.type
_entity.pdbx_description
1 polymer ?
#
loop_
_entity_poly.entity_id
_entity_poly.type
_entity_poly.pdbx_seq_one_letter_code
_entity_poly.pdbx_strand_id
1 'polypeptide(L)'
;MLPPDIELPAGAGLRRDAPAEDVERVWYGVVWGRLGRGDLAWEWFDRVRVPALQPWMAGERGRLLRELGGHGAAEELEEAALPAAVDPLDAAMLWVSLAADAIGRADAGLARQRLGKAQALLAEQPDSPRRDRQLLRAGWVEVEVALLTGAEPPTHLLPRLRADGEVDLPRPYRSGSRFHTAKGCLFAGVVRREPELLDRAVDLAPPALLWAVHLARTSLGVPGAEAAAAAARQRVVPPPGRG
;
A
#
# COMPACT_ATOMS: atom_id res chain seq x y z
N MET A 1 -12.25 7.39 -19.26
CA MET A 1 -13.39 7.34 -18.32
C MET A 1 -13.02 6.42 -17.17
N LEU A 2 -13.12 6.89 -15.93
CA LEU A 2 -12.89 6.03 -14.76
C LEU A 2 -13.98 4.94 -14.67
N PRO A 3 -13.65 3.76 -14.12
CA PRO A 3 -14.67 2.79 -13.70
C PRO A 3 -15.72 3.44 -12.78
N PRO A 4 -17.01 3.09 -12.95
CA PRO A 4 -18.13 3.72 -12.22
C PRO A 4 -18.12 3.48 -10.70
N ASP A 5 -17.25 2.59 -10.19
CA ASP A 5 -17.06 2.29 -8.78
C ASP A 5 -16.00 3.18 -8.08
N ILE A 6 -15.41 4.13 -8.80
CA ILE A 6 -14.43 5.07 -8.24
C ILE A 6 -15.11 6.42 -7.96
N GLU A 7 -15.76 6.51 -6.81
CA GLU A 7 -16.31 7.77 -6.31
C GLU A 7 -15.18 8.76 -5.96
N LEU A 8 -15.15 9.87 -6.70
CA LEU A 8 -14.15 10.93 -6.60
C LEU A 8 -14.44 12.05 -5.56
N PRO A 9 -15.66 12.31 -5.03
CA PRO A 9 -15.84 13.43 -4.11
C PRO A 9 -16.05 13.00 -2.66
N ALA A 10 -15.31 13.64 -1.75
CA ALA A 10 -15.50 13.67 -0.30
C ALA A 10 -15.30 12.34 0.47
N GLY A 11 -14.05 11.93 0.66
CA GLY A 11 -13.73 10.88 1.63
C GLY A 11 -12.37 10.24 1.42
N ALA A 12 -11.78 10.41 0.23
CA ALA A 12 -10.53 9.79 -0.12
C ALA A 12 -9.27 10.45 0.53
N GLY A 13 -9.43 11.29 1.56
CA GLY A 13 -8.30 12.00 2.19
C GLY A 13 -7.50 12.86 1.20
N LEU A 14 -8.14 13.29 0.10
CA LEU A 14 -7.49 14.09 -0.94
C LEU A 14 -7.04 15.42 -0.35
N ARG A 15 -5.81 15.81 -0.69
CA ARG A 15 -5.26 17.13 -0.37
C ARG A 15 -6.14 18.20 -1.02
N ARG A 16 -6.76 19.05 -0.20
CA ARG A 16 -7.64 20.15 -0.63
C ARG A 16 -6.89 21.46 -0.82
N ASP A 17 -5.60 21.47 -0.49
CA ASP A 17 -4.71 22.61 -0.51
C ASP A 17 -3.87 22.70 -1.81
N ALA A 18 -4.21 21.89 -2.81
CA ALA A 18 -3.64 21.93 -4.15
C ALA A 18 -4.74 22.12 -5.21
N PRO A 19 -4.40 22.63 -6.42
CA PRO A 19 -5.34 22.74 -7.53
C PRO A 19 -6.04 21.40 -7.82
N ALA A 20 -7.37 21.44 -7.96
CA ALA A 20 -8.19 20.24 -8.13
C ALA A 20 -7.73 19.37 -9.31
N GLU A 21 -7.33 20.00 -10.42
CA GLU A 21 -6.83 19.31 -11.61
C GLU A 21 -5.56 18.48 -11.33
N ASP A 22 -4.60 19.01 -10.57
CA ASP A 22 -3.38 18.27 -10.23
C ASP A 22 -3.66 17.14 -9.23
N VAL A 23 -4.58 17.35 -8.30
CA VAL A 23 -5.04 16.31 -7.37
C VAL A 23 -5.73 15.17 -8.13
N GLU A 24 -6.55 15.50 -9.13
CA GLU A 24 -7.17 14.53 -10.03
C GLU A 24 -6.13 13.74 -10.81
N ARG A 25 -5.11 14.41 -11.37
CA ARG A 25 -4.01 13.72 -12.09
C ARG A 25 -3.28 12.71 -11.19
N VAL A 26 -2.96 13.08 -9.96
CA VAL A 26 -2.39 12.13 -8.99
C VAL A 26 -3.34 10.96 -8.77
N TRP A 27 -4.64 11.23 -8.62
CA TRP A 27 -5.63 10.18 -8.43
C TRP A 27 -5.73 9.22 -9.62
N TYR A 28 -5.75 9.73 -10.85
CA TYR A 28 -5.69 8.90 -12.06
C TYR A 28 -4.47 7.99 -12.04
N GLY A 29 -3.30 8.53 -11.67
CA GLY A 29 -2.08 7.73 -11.53
C GLY A 29 -2.21 6.62 -10.49
N VAL A 30 -2.80 6.92 -9.32
CA VAL A 30 -3.09 5.92 -8.28
C VAL A 30 -3.99 4.81 -8.82
N VAL A 31 -5.09 5.17 -9.50
CA VAL A 31 -6.06 4.22 -10.07
C VAL A 31 -5.40 3.31 -11.11
N TRP A 32 -4.72 3.88 -12.10
CA TRP A 32 -4.01 3.08 -13.11
C TRP A 32 -2.98 2.16 -12.49
N GLY A 33 -2.27 2.63 -11.47
CA GLY A 33 -1.34 1.82 -10.70
C GLY A 33 -2.03 0.62 -10.02
N ARG A 34 -3.22 0.80 -9.43
CA ARG A 34 -3.99 -0.32 -8.85
C ARG A 34 -4.47 -1.30 -9.91
N LEU A 35 -4.82 -0.80 -11.09
CA LEU A 35 -5.19 -1.64 -12.24
C LEU A 35 -4.00 -2.39 -12.87
N GLY A 36 -2.79 -2.25 -12.31
CA GLY A 36 -1.59 -2.92 -12.82
C GLY A 36 -1.01 -2.25 -14.07
N ARG A 37 -1.40 -1.00 -14.36
CA ARG A 37 -0.89 -0.22 -15.49
C ARG A 37 0.11 0.82 -14.99
N GLY A 38 1.30 0.35 -14.65
CA GLY A 38 2.39 1.19 -14.16
C GLY A 38 2.85 2.22 -15.19
N ASP A 39 2.79 1.85 -16.48
CA ASP A 39 3.03 2.73 -17.62
C ASP A 39 2.10 3.95 -17.62
N LEU A 40 0.78 3.71 -17.58
CA LEU A 40 -0.22 4.79 -17.56
C LEU A 40 -0.20 5.57 -16.25
N ALA A 41 0.06 4.90 -15.13
CA ALA A 41 0.20 5.57 -13.85
C ALA A 41 1.32 6.61 -13.89
N TRP A 42 2.47 6.24 -14.45
CA TRP A 42 3.61 7.13 -14.60
C TRP A 42 3.31 8.33 -15.50
N GLU A 43 2.63 8.10 -16.62
CA GLU A 43 2.20 9.16 -17.54
C GLU A 43 1.34 10.21 -16.82
N TRP A 44 0.44 9.80 -15.94
CA TRP A 44 -0.39 10.73 -15.17
C TRP A 44 0.41 11.48 -14.10
N PHE A 45 1.32 10.82 -13.40
CA PHE A 45 2.20 11.48 -12.44
C PHE A 45 3.13 12.49 -13.12
N ASP A 46 3.58 12.21 -14.34
CA ASP A 46 4.44 13.11 -15.13
C ASP A 46 3.71 14.37 -15.62
N ARG A 47 2.40 14.47 -15.45
CA ARG A 47 1.60 15.67 -15.77
C ARG A 47 1.41 16.60 -14.59
N VAL A 48 1.69 16.14 -13.37
CA VAL A 48 1.54 16.96 -12.17
C VAL A 48 2.68 17.97 -12.10
N ARG A 49 2.35 19.24 -11.85
CA ARG A 49 3.33 20.34 -11.83
C ARG A 49 3.50 20.99 -10.47
N VAL A 50 2.62 20.68 -9.53
CA VAL A 50 2.56 21.34 -8.22
C VAL A 50 3.61 20.77 -7.26
N PRO A 51 4.57 21.57 -6.77
CA PRO A 51 5.61 21.10 -5.85
C PRO A 51 5.07 20.50 -4.55
N ALA A 52 3.98 21.05 -4.03
CA ALA A 52 3.35 20.57 -2.79
C ALA A 52 2.88 19.11 -2.87
N LEU A 53 2.63 18.57 -4.08
CA LEU A 53 2.19 17.18 -4.29
C LEU A 53 3.35 16.21 -4.51
N GLN A 54 4.59 16.69 -4.61
CA GLN A 54 5.76 15.84 -4.89
C GLN A 54 5.97 14.72 -3.85
N PRO A 55 5.83 14.95 -2.53
CA PRO A 55 5.93 13.88 -1.54
C PRO A 55 4.90 12.76 -1.77
N TRP A 56 3.65 13.13 -2.09
CA TRP A 56 2.61 12.14 -2.37
C TRP A 56 2.93 11.35 -3.64
N MET A 57 3.30 12.04 -4.72
CA MET A 57 3.69 11.36 -5.96
C MET A 57 4.91 10.46 -5.77
N ALA A 58 5.85 10.87 -4.94
CA ALA A 58 7.02 10.09 -4.64
C ALA A 58 6.64 8.75 -4.00
N GLY A 59 5.80 8.79 -2.96
CA GLY A 59 5.29 7.57 -2.34
C GLY A 59 4.46 6.68 -3.29
N GLU A 60 3.68 7.25 -4.21
CA GLU A 60 2.90 6.44 -5.16
C GLU A 60 3.76 5.86 -6.28
N ARG A 61 4.79 6.56 -6.77
CA ARG A 61 5.78 6.02 -7.70
C ARG A 61 6.63 4.94 -7.04
N GLY A 62 7.13 5.21 -5.83
CA GLY A 62 7.91 4.26 -5.05
C GLY A 62 7.13 2.98 -4.77
N ARG A 63 5.84 3.08 -4.42
CA ARG A 63 4.93 1.93 -4.30
C ARG A 63 4.92 1.04 -5.56
N LEU A 64 4.79 1.63 -6.75
CA LEU A 64 4.77 0.86 -8.01
C LEU A 64 6.10 0.14 -8.23
N LEU A 65 7.22 0.81 -7.94
CA LEU A 65 8.54 0.19 -8.05
C LEU A 65 8.71 -0.95 -7.04
N ARG A 66 8.29 -0.73 -5.78
CA ARG A 66 8.34 -1.71 -4.70
C ARG A 66 7.54 -2.98 -5.01
N GLU A 67 6.34 -2.82 -5.57
CA GLU A 67 5.48 -3.93 -5.99
C GLU A 67 6.13 -4.78 -7.11
N LEU A 68 7.17 -4.27 -7.77
CA LEU A 68 7.95 -4.96 -8.80
C LEU A 68 9.33 -5.42 -8.30
N GLY A 69 9.63 -5.29 -7.00
CA GLY A 69 10.94 -5.62 -6.41
C GLY A 69 12.01 -4.53 -6.57
N GLY A 70 11.65 -3.36 -7.12
CA GLY A 70 12.55 -2.22 -7.34
C GLY A 70 12.84 -1.38 -6.10
N HIS A 71 13.18 -2.02 -4.97
CA HIS A 71 13.29 -1.38 -3.65
C HIS A 71 14.29 -0.23 -3.59
N GLY A 72 15.50 -0.41 -4.14
CA GLY A 72 16.52 0.66 -4.12
C GLY A 72 16.10 1.91 -4.89
N ALA A 73 15.37 1.73 -6.00
CA ALA A 73 14.89 2.87 -6.78
C ALA A 73 13.66 3.54 -6.18
N ALA A 74 12.80 2.77 -5.51
CA ALA A 74 11.73 3.35 -4.71
C ALA A 74 12.31 4.21 -3.59
N GLU A 75 13.31 3.67 -2.88
CA GLU A 75 14.03 4.34 -1.81
C GLU A 75 14.68 5.65 -2.28
N GLU A 76 15.48 5.63 -3.35
CA GLU A 76 16.11 6.85 -3.91
C GLU A 76 15.08 7.96 -4.20
N LEU A 77 13.93 7.58 -4.77
CA LEU A 77 12.89 8.51 -5.17
C LEU A 77 12.16 9.10 -3.95
N GLU A 78 11.88 8.28 -2.94
CA GLU A 78 11.18 8.68 -1.71
C GLU A 78 12.10 9.46 -0.75
N GLU A 79 13.38 9.11 -0.65
CA GLU A 79 14.37 9.85 0.16
C GLU A 79 14.57 11.27 -0.38
N ALA A 80 14.69 11.43 -1.71
CA ALA A 80 14.82 12.73 -2.34
C ALA A 80 13.60 13.64 -2.11
N ALA A 81 12.41 13.07 -1.92
CA ALA A 81 11.17 13.80 -1.69
C ALA A 81 10.94 14.18 -0.22
N LEU A 82 11.63 13.52 0.72
CA LEU A 82 11.43 13.70 2.15
C LEU A 82 11.66 15.16 2.62
N PRO A 83 12.68 15.90 2.16
CA PRO A 83 12.86 17.32 2.54
C PRO A 83 11.71 18.23 2.12
N ALA A 84 10.94 17.85 1.09
CA ALA A 84 9.78 18.59 0.60
C ALA A 84 8.48 18.23 1.34
N ALA A 85 8.50 17.19 2.20
CA ALA A 85 7.34 16.73 2.96
C ALA A 85 7.09 17.60 4.19
N VAL A 86 6.61 18.83 3.97
CA VAL A 86 6.27 19.78 5.04
C VAL A 86 5.05 19.35 5.87
N ASP A 87 4.16 18.55 5.28
CA ASP A 87 3.02 17.95 5.97
C ASP A 87 3.50 16.69 6.74
N PRO A 88 3.32 16.62 8.07
CA PRO A 88 3.73 15.47 8.87
C PRO A 88 3.16 14.13 8.40
N LEU A 89 1.96 14.12 7.81
CA LEU A 89 1.34 12.90 7.29
C LEU A 89 1.97 12.43 5.97
N ASP A 90 2.44 13.37 5.14
CA ASP A 90 3.21 13.02 3.94
C ASP A 90 4.61 12.53 4.33
N ALA A 91 5.24 13.14 5.34
CA ALA A 91 6.50 12.65 5.91
C ALA A 91 6.35 11.25 6.53
N ALA A 92 5.29 11.01 7.30
CA ALA A 92 5.00 9.69 7.87
C ALA A 92 4.78 8.65 6.76
N MET A 93 4.04 8.99 5.70
CA MET A 93 3.84 8.12 4.55
C MET A 93 5.17 7.71 3.89
N LEU A 94 6.08 8.66 3.66
CA LEU A 94 7.39 8.38 3.09
C LEU A 94 8.22 7.51 4.04
N TRP A 95 8.25 7.80 5.35
CA TRP A 95 8.97 6.96 6.31
C TRP A 95 8.45 5.51 6.38
N VAL A 96 7.13 5.30 6.32
CA VAL A 96 6.55 3.95 6.19
C VAL A 96 7.03 3.27 4.91
N SER A 97 7.09 4.01 3.82
CA SER A 97 7.45 3.49 2.51
C SER A 97 8.94 3.09 2.46
N LEU A 98 9.82 3.94 2.96
CA LEU A 98 11.24 3.66 3.14
C LEU A 98 11.52 2.49 4.10
N ALA A 99 10.66 2.28 5.11
CA ALA A 99 10.74 1.11 5.97
C ALA A 99 10.41 -0.18 5.20
N ALA A 100 9.38 -0.15 4.35
CA ALA A 100 9.03 -1.29 3.50
C ALA A 100 10.12 -1.63 2.47
N ASP A 101 10.84 -0.65 1.93
CA ASP A 101 11.98 -0.92 1.05
C ASP A 101 13.18 -1.51 1.79
N ALA A 102 13.43 -1.09 3.04
CA ALA A 102 14.44 -1.73 3.88
C ALA A 102 14.11 -3.21 4.15
N ILE A 103 12.83 -3.57 4.33
CA ILE A 103 12.38 -4.96 4.42
C ILE A 103 12.68 -5.72 3.12
N GLY A 104 12.33 -5.14 1.97
CA GLY A 104 12.60 -5.72 0.66
C GLY A 104 14.10 -5.96 0.38
N ARG A 105 14.97 -5.22 1.07
CA ARG A 105 16.42 -5.38 1.07
C ARG A 105 16.97 -6.25 2.21
N ALA A 106 16.09 -6.88 2.98
CA ALA A 106 16.41 -7.69 4.15
C ALA A 106 17.17 -6.94 5.27
N ASP A 107 17.01 -5.62 5.39
CA ASP A 107 17.59 -4.80 6.47
C ASP A 107 16.53 -4.50 7.55
N ALA A 108 16.37 -5.45 8.48
CA ALA A 108 15.43 -5.32 9.59
C ALA A 108 15.81 -4.22 10.60
N GLY A 109 17.09 -3.83 10.68
CA GLY A 109 17.54 -2.76 11.56
C GLY A 109 17.07 -1.41 11.06
N LEU A 110 17.35 -1.13 9.79
CA LEU A 110 16.93 0.09 9.11
C LEU A 110 15.40 0.17 8.98
N ALA A 111 14.73 -0.95 8.69
CA ALA A 111 13.27 -1.01 8.64
C ALA A 111 12.63 -0.56 9.97
N ARG A 112 13.12 -1.09 11.11
CA ARG A 112 12.64 -0.68 12.45
C ARG A 112 12.91 0.79 12.74
N GLN A 113 14.12 1.27 12.42
CA GLN A 113 14.46 2.68 12.62
C GLN A 113 13.53 3.61 11.85
N ARG A 114 13.26 3.32 10.56
CA ARG A 114 12.40 4.13 9.69
C ARG A 114 10.93 4.03 10.10
N LEU A 115 10.46 2.83 10.45
CA LEU A 115 9.11 2.63 10.96
C LEU A 115 8.87 3.40 12.28
N GLY A 116 9.86 3.42 13.18
CA GLY A 116 9.80 4.19 14.42
C GLY A 116 9.64 5.70 14.17
N LYS A 117 10.31 6.25 13.15
CA LYS A 117 10.11 7.66 12.75
C LYS A 117 8.70 7.94 12.26
N ALA A 118 8.14 7.04 11.44
CA ALA A 118 6.76 7.17 10.99
C ALA A 118 5.77 7.11 12.17
N GLN A 119 5.95 6.15 13.08
CA GLN A 119 5.09 5.98 14.25
C GLN A 119 5.12 7.19 15.18
N ALA A 120 6.30 7.79 15.40
CA ALA A 120 6.43 9.02 16.18
C ALA A 120 5.62 10.17 15.56
N LEU A 121 5.74 10.39 14.24
CA LEU A 121 4.94 11.40 13.55
C LEU A 121 3.42 11.12 13.68
N LEU A 122 2.99 9.87 13.48
CA LEU A 122 1.57 9.50 13.55
C LEU A 122 0.98 9.61 14.96
N ALA A 123 1.78 9.47 16.01
CA ALA A 123 1.36 9.65 17.39
C ALA A 123 0.98 11.11 17.70
N GLU A 124 1.64 12.07 17.04
CA GLU A 124 1.41 13.50 17.23
C GLU A 124 0.24 14.05 16.40
N GLN A 125 -0.23 13.30 15.39
CA GLN A 125 -1.30 13.76 14.50
C GLN A 125 -2.70 13.50 15.07
N PRO A 126 -3.65 14.44 14.87
CA PRO A 126 -5.05 14.22 15.23
C PRO A 126 -5.69 13.14 14.37
N ASP A 127 -6.75 12.53 14.89
CA ASP A 127 -7.56 11.56 14.17
C ASP A 127 -8.10 12.14 12.87
N SER A 128 -7.77 11.48 11.76
CA SER A 128 -8.20 11.88 10.43
C SER A 128 -8.13 10.69 9.48
N PRO A 129 -8.89 10.71 8.37
CA PRO A 129 -8.81 9.66 7.36
C PRO A 129 -7.41 9.47 6.76
N ARG A 130 -6.61 10.55 6.66
CA ARG A 130 -5.23 10.47 6.17
C ARG A 130 -4.33 9.77 7.19
N ARG A 131 -4.47 10.10 8.48
CA ARG A 131 -3.75 9.42 9.58
C ARG A 131 -4.09 7.94 9.64
N ASP A 132 -5.38 7.59 9.60
CA ASP A 132 -5.84 6.19 9.63
C ASP A 132 -5.19 5.34 8.54
N ARG A 133 -5.07 5.88 7.32
CA ARG A 133 -4.42 5.18 6.21
C ARG A 133 -2.94 4.95 6.45
N GLN A 134 -2.24 5.90 7.05
CA GLN A 134 -0.83 5.71 7.38
C GLN A 134 -0.66 4.73 8.55
N LEU A 135 -1.59 4.70 9.52
CA LEU A 135 -1.62 3.67 10.57
C LEU A 135 -1.78 2.27 9.98
N LEU A 136 -2.69 2.09 9.02
CA LEU A 136 -2.85 0.81 8.31
C LEU A 136 -1.55 0.38 7.61
N ARG A 137 -0.93 1.29 6.86
CA ARG A 137 0.32 1.01 6.14
C ARG A 137 1.46 0.69 7.11
N ALA A 138 1.59 1.45 8.20
CA ALA A 138 2.57 1.21 9.24
C ALA A 138 2.37 -0.15 9.92
N GLY A 139 1.13 -0.52 10.25
CA GLY A 139 0.82 -1.82 10.86
C GLY A 139 1.14 -3.01 9.94
N TRP A 140 0.95 -2.87 8.63
CA TRP A 140 1.37 -3.89 7.67
C TRP A 140 2.90 -4.04 7.61
N VAL A 141 3.63 -2.92 7.58
CA VAL A 141 5.10 -2.95 7.61
C VAL A 141 5.61 -3.52 8.94
N GLU A 142 4.93 -3.25 10.05
CA GLU A 142 5.25 -3.85 11.35
C GLU A 142 5.12 -5.37 11.34
N VAL A 143 4.06 -5.90 10.72
CA VAL A 143 3.88 -7.34 10.47
C VAL A 143 5.01 -7.90 9.61
N GLU A 144 5.37 -7.22 8.52
CA GLU A 144 6.47 -7.64 7.65
C GLU A 144 7.83 -7.67 8.38
N VAL A 145 8.11 -6.68 9.23
CA VAL A 145 9.31 -6.66 10.09
C VAL A 145 9.31 -7.86 11.06
N ALA A 146 8.18 -8.13 11.71
CA ALA A 146 8.08 -9.25 12.64
C ALA A 146 8.32 -10.59 11.92
N LEU A 147 7.70 -10.79 10.76
CA LEU A 147 7.91 -11.97 9.93
C LEU A 147 9.37 -12.12 9.48
N LEU A 148 10.02 -11.05 9.05
CA LEU A 148 11.43 -11.07 8.63
C LEU A 148 12.39 -11.42 9.77
N THR A 149 12.04 -11.03 11.01
CA THR A 149 12.89 -11.23 12.19
C THR A 149 12.54 -12.47 13.00
N GLY A 150 11.49 -13.20 12.62
CA GLY A 150 10.97 -14.35 13.37
C GLY A 150 10.28 -13.97 14.69
N ALA A 151 9.89 -12.70 14.86
CA ALA A 151 9.11 -12.25 16.00
C ALA A 151 7.61 -12.51 15.78
N GLU A 152 6.83 -12.54 16.87
CA GLU A 152 5.37 -12.66 16.79
C GLU A 152 4.76 -11.42 16.08
N PRO A 153 4.03 -11.60 14.96
CA PRO A 153 3.47 -10.46 14.25
C PRO A 153 2.34 -9.78 15.03
N PRO A 154 2.32 -8.43 15.11
CA PRO A 154 1.23 -7.72 15.74
C PRO A 154 -0.06 -7.87 14.93
N THR A 155 -1.15 -8.19 15.63
CA THR A 155 -2.45 -8.49 14.98
C THR A 155 -3.53 -7.43 15.23
N HIS A 156 -3.24 -6.41 16.05
CA HIS A 156 -4.22 -5.42 16.51
C HIS A 156 -4.82 -4.53 15.40
N LEU A 157 -4.12 -4.38 14.27
CA LEU A 157 -4.59 -3.66 13.06
C LEU A 157 -4.96 -4.60 11.90
N LEU A 158 -5.01 -5.92 12.14
CA LEU A 158 -5.37 -6.88 11.11
C LEU A 158 -6.86 -7.26 11.23
N PRO A 159 -7.58 -7.39 10.10
CA PRO A 159 -8.92 -7.96 10.08
C PRO A 159 -8.97 -9.31 10.79
N ARG A 160 -10.13 -9.66 11.37
CA ARG A 160 -10.32 -10.93 12.08
C ARG A 160 -11.54 -11.65 11.53
N LEU A 161 -11.40 -12.94 11.21
CA LEU A 161 -12.54 -13.78 10.90
C LEU A 161 -13.35 -14.05 12.18
N ARG A 162 -14.65 -13.85 12.10
CA ARG A 162 -15.59 -14.16 13.18
C ARG A 162 -16.16 -15.56 12.99
N ALA A 163 -16.73 -16.13 14.06
CA ALA A 163 -17.33 -17.46 14.03
C ALA A 163 -18.53 -17.59 13.07
N ASP A 164 -19.17 -16.46 12.74
CA ASP A 164 -20.27 -16.36 11.77
C ASP A 164 -19.78 -16.25 10.31
N GLY A 165 -18.46 -16.26 10.07
CA GLY A 165 -17.86 -16.11 8.75
C GLY A 165 -17.66 -14.66 8.31
N GLU A 166 -18.12 -13.69 9.10
CA GLU A 166 -17.94 -12.27 8.79
C GLU A 166 -16.52 -11.77 9.14
N VAL A 167 -16.06 -10.75 8.43
CA VAL A 167 -14.75 -10.13 8.69
C VAL A 167 -14.92 -8.89 9.55
N ASP A 168 -14.39 -8.94 10.77
CA ASP A 168 -14.29 -7.78 11.64
C ASP A 168 -13.13 -6.88 11.21
N LEU A 169 -13.42 -5.59 11.03
CA LEU A 169 -12.46 -4.61 10.53
C LEU A 169 -12.09 -3.61 11.63
N PRO A 170 -10.81 -3.49 12.00
CA PRO A 170 -10.33 -2.46 12.92
C PRO A 170 -10.73 -1.05 12.48
N ARG A 171 -10.90 -0.13 13.45
CA ARG A 171 -11.36 1.25 13.20
C ARG A 171 -10.70 1.94 11.98
N PRO A 172 -9.36 1.89 11.79
CA PRO A 172 -8.73 2.61 10.68
C PRO A 172 -9.21 2.19 9.28
N TYR A 173 -9.78 0.99 9.12
CA TYR A 173 -10.36 0.54 7.84
C TYR A 173 -11.62 1.33 7.43
N ARG A 174 -12.29 2.03 8.36
CA ARG A 174 -13.41 2.94 8.03
C ARG A 174 -12.98 4.06 7.07
N SER A 175 -11.72 4.47 7.16
CA SER A 175 -11.10 5.49 6.31
C SER A 175 -10.36 4.87 5.09
N GLY A 176 -10.33 3.55 5.04
CA GLY A 176 -9.70 2.76 3.99
C GLY A 176 -10.59 2.60 2.75
N SER A 177 -10.01 2.01 1.71
CA SER A 177 -10.72 1.61 0.49
C SER A 177 -10.77 0.09 0.38
N ARG A 178 -11.47 -0.45 -0.62
CA ARG A 178 -11.46 -1.89 -0.93
C ARG A 178 -10.04 -2.47 -1.02
N PHE A 179 -9.10 -1.71 -1.58
CA PHE A 179 -7.68 -2.08 -1.60
C PHE A 179 -7.10 -2.28 -0.18
N HIS A 180 -7.41 -1.37 0.74
CA HIS A 180 -6.91 -1.47 2.12
C HIS A 180 -7.48 -2.70 2.80
N THR A 181 -8.79 -2.96 2.65
CA THR A 181 -9.42 -4.18 3.15
C THR A 181 -8.79 -5.44 2.55
N ALA A 182 -8.58 -5.49 1.23
CA ALA A 182 -7.92 -6.61 0.56
C ALA A 182 -6.51 -6.87 1.12
N LYS A 183 -5.71 -5.81 1.28
CA LYS A 183 -4.34 -5.91 1.82
C LYS A 183 -4.34 -6.30 3.30
N GLY A 184 -5.28 -5.80 4.09
CA GLY A 184 -5.49 -6.22 5.47
C GLY A 184 -5.83 -7.71 5.57
N CYS A 185 -6.78 -8.19 4.77
CA CYS A 185 -7.15 -9.60 4.71
C CYS A 185 -5.99 -10.49 4.24
N LEU A 186 -5.18 -10.02 3.29
CA LEU A 186 -3.94 -10.70 2.87
C LEU A 186 -2.99 -10.92 4.07
N PHE A 187 -2.63 -9.86 4.80
CA PHE A 187 -1.75 -10.00 5.96
C PHE A 187 -2.36 -10.85 7.06
N ALA A 188 -3.65 -10.64 7.35
CA ALA A 188 -4.38 -11.41 8.34
C ALA A 188 -4.42 -12.91 8.02
N GLY A 189 -4.70 -13.26 6.77
CA GLY A 189 -4.73 -14.65 6.29
C GLY A 189 -3.36 -15.32 6.31
N VAL A 190 -2.28 -14.58 6.01
CA VAL A 190 -0.90 -15.09 6.14
C VAL A 190 -0.54 -15.34 7.60
N VAL A 191 -0.72 -14.33 8.47
CA VAL A 191 -0.31 -14.40 9.89
C VAL A 191 -1.09 -15.48 10.63
N ARG A 192 -2.40 -15.57 10.41
CA ARG A 192 -3.28 -16.54 11.10
C ARG A 192 -3.42 -17.88 10.38
N ARG A 193 -2.86 -17.99 9.16
CA ARG A 193 -3.04 -19.14 8.26
C ARG A 193 -4.51 -19.47 7.97
N GLU A 194 -5.33 -18.44 7.82
CA GLU A 194 -6.77 -18.53 7.54
C GLU A 194 -7.04 -18.33 6.03
N PRO A 195 -7.29 -19.40 5.25
CA PRO A 195 -7.52 -19.31 3.81
C PRO A 195 -8.77 -18.49 3.45
N GLU A 196 -9.79 -18.46 4.30
CA GLU A 196 -11.02 -17.69 4.09
C GLU A 196 -10.76 -16.18 4.01
N LEU A 197 -9.81 -15.68 4.81
CA LEU A 197 -9.36 -14.29 4.70
C LEU A 197 -8.62 -14.04 3.39
N LEU A 198 -7.87 -15.01 2.88
CA LEU A 198 -7.22 -14.89 1.58
C LEU A 198 -8.24 -14.95 0.43
N ASP A 199 -9.29 -15.75 0.53
CA ASP A 199 -10.39 -15.74 -0.43
C ASP A 199 -11.10 -14.39 -0.44
N ARG A 200 -11.36 -13.82 0.73
CA ARG A 200 -11.88 -12.44 0.83
C ARG A 200 -10.94 -11.41 0.22
N ALA A 201 -9.62 -11.60 0.37
CA ALA A 201 -8.64 -10.73 -0.26
C ALA A 201 -8.68 -10.85 -1.80
N VAL A 202 -8.93 -12.03 -2.37
CA VAL A 202 -9.09 -12.22 -3.82
C VAL A 202 -10.28 -11.42 -4.36
N ASP A 203 -11.44 -11.48 -3.69
CA ASP A 203 -12.66 -10.77 -4.10
C ASP A 203 -12.50 -9.24 -4.15
N LEU A 204 -11.60 -8.72 -3.32
CA LEU A 204 -11.42 -7.28 -3.11
C LEU A 204 -10.16 -6.72 -3.77
N ALA A 205 -9.17 -7.57 -4.08
CA ALA A 205 -7.88 -7.15 -4.56
C ALA A 205 -7.99 -6.54 -5.97
N PRO A 206 -7.41 -5.35 -6.20
CA PRO A 206 -7.25 -4.85 -7.55
C PRO A 206 -6.16 -5.67 -8.28
N PRO A 207 -6.09 -5.59 -9.62
CA PRO A 207 -5.15 -6.38 -10.43
C PRO A 207 -3.70 -6.38 -9.93
N ALA A 208 -3.18 -5.22 -9.50
CA ALA A 208 -1.81 -5.10 -9.01
C ALA A 208 -1.51 -5.89 -7.71
N LEU A 209 -2.53 -6.25 -6.93
CA LEU A 209 -2.38 -6.98 -5.67
C LEU A 209 -2.67 -8.49 -5.79
N LEU A 210 -3.43 -8.90 -6.81
CA LEU A 210 -3.92 -10.29 -6.94
C LEU A 210 -2.81 -11.33 -6.92
N TRP A 211 -1.67 -11.06 -7.56
CA TRP A 211 -0.54 -12.00 -7.60
C TRP A 211 -0.02 -12.30 -6.18
N ALA A 212 0.11 -11.29 -5.31
CA ALA A 212 0.58 -11.46 -3.94
C ALA A 212 -0.43 -12.26 -3.10
N VAL A 213 -1.74 -12.05 -3.32
CA VAL A 213 -2.78 -12.84 -2.65
C VAL A 213 -2.72 -14.31 -3.07
N HIS A 214 -2.54 -14.59 -4.36
CA HIS A 214 -2.40 -15.96 -4.84
C HIS A 214 -1.09 -16.63 -4.38
N LEU A 215 0.01 -15.88 -4.23
CA LEU A 215 1.23 -16.41 -3.60
C LEU A 215 0.99 -16.79 -2.14
N ALA A 216 0.28 -15.96 -1.37
CA ALA A 216 -0.11 -16.30 0.00
C ALA A 216 -0.99 -17.55 0.04
N ARG A 217 -1.93 -17.71 -0.90
CA ARG A 217 -2.76 -18.93 -1.00
C ARG A 217 -1.91 -20.16 -1.35
N THR A 218 -0.89 -19.99 -2.18
CA THR A 218 0.07 -21.05 -2.51
C THR A 218 0.82 -21.52 -1.27
N SER A 219 1.26 -20.60 -0.40
CA SER A 219 1.95 -20.95 0.85
C SER A 219 1.06 -21.64 1.90
N LEU A 220 -0.27 -21.58 1.72
CA LEU A 220 -1.25 -22.35 2.50
C LEU A 220 -1.68 -23.66 1.80
N GLY A 221 -1.13 -23.99 0.63
CA GLY A 221 -1.44 -25.24 -0.08
C GLY A 221 -2.78 -25.23 -0.82
N VAL A 222 -3.33 -24.05 -1.15
CA VAL A 222 -4.58 -23.95 -1.91
C VAL A 222 -4.35 -24.44 -3.36
N PRO A 223 -5.13 -25.43 -3.85
CA PRO A 223 -4.97 -25.96 -5.20
C PRO A 223 -5.10 -24.89 -6.29
N GLY A 224 -4.20 -24.91 -7.28
CA GLY A 224 -4.23 -23.99 -8.43
C GLY A 224 -3.77 -22.55 -8.15
N ALA A 225 -3.45 -22.21 -6.89
CA ALA A 225 -3.08 -20.85 -6.52
C ALA A 225 -1.76 -20.38 -7.19
N GLU A 226 -0.80 -21.28 -7.40
CA GLU A 226 0.48 -20.94 -8.05
C GLU A 226 0.27 -20.49 -9.51
N ALA A 227 -0.51 -21.25 -10.28
CA ALA A 227 -0.87 -20.89 -11.65
C ALA A 227 -1.65 -19.56 -11.70
N ALA A 228 -2.56 -19.34 -10.74
CA ALA A 228 -3.30 -18.09 -10.62
C ALA A 228 -2.37 -16.90 -10.29
N ALA A 229 -1.34 -17.10 -9.45
CA ALA A 229 -0.34 -16.08 -9.15
C ALA A 229 0.45 -15.69 -10.41
N ALA A 230 0.91 -16.68 -11.19
CA ALA A 230 1.61 -16.43 -12.44
C ALA A 230 0.74 -15.67 -13.45
N ALA A 231 -0.51 -16.09 -13.63
CA ALA A 231 -1.46 -15.42 -14.53
C ALA A 231 -1.76 -13.98 -14.08
N ALA A 232 -1.94 -13.75 -12.77
CA ALA A 232 -2.13 -12.40 -12.24
C ALA A 232 -0.89 -11.51 -12.46
N ARG A 233 0.31 -12.06 -12.30
CA ARG A 233 1.57 -11.32 -12.50
C ARG A 233 1.73 -10.84 -13.94
N GLN A 234 1.36 -11.66 -14.93
CA GLN A 234 1.42 -11.33 -16.35
C GLN A 234 0.53 -10.15 -16.76
N ARG A 235 -0.48 -9.80 -15.94
CA ARG A 235 -1.38 -8.67 -16.19
C ARG A 235 -0.81 -7.33 -15.74
N VAL A 236 0.31 -7.32 -15.01
CA VAL A 236 0.94 -6.10 -14.51
C VAL A 236 1.95 -5.59 -15.52
N VAL A 237 1.72 -4.38 -16.02
CA VAL A 237 2.62 -3.64 -16.90
C VAL A 237 3.51 -2.72 -16.06
N PRO A 238 4.84 -2.82 -16.17
CA PRO A 238 5.75 -1.98 -15.38
C PRO A 238 5.75 -0.53 -15.86
N PRO A 239 6.21 0.42 -15.02
CA PRO A 239 6.55 1.77 -15.45
C PRO A 239 7.62 1.80 -16.56
N PRO A 240 7.70 2.90 -17.35
CA PRO A 240 8.71 3.03 -18.40
C PRO A 240 10.14 2.91 -17.84
N GLY A 241 11.02 2.29 -18.63
CA GLY A 241 12.44 2.13 -18.31
C GLY A 241 12.78 0.99 -17.34
N ARG A 242 11.83 0.10 -17.01
CA ARG A 242 12.03 -1.03 -16.07
C ARG A 242 11.29 -2.32 -16.46
N GLY A 243 11.53 -2.79 -17.68
CA GLY A 243 11.08 -4.10 -18.18
C GLY A 243 12.15 -5.18 -17.99
#